data_AF-A0A482XEM6-F1
#
_entry.id   AF-A0A482XEM6-F1
#
_cell.length_a   1.000
_cell.length_b   1.000
_cell.length_c   1.000
_cell.angle_alpha   90.00
_cell.angle_beta   90.00
_cell.angle_gamma   90.00
#
_symmetry.space_group_name_H-M   'P 1'
#
loop_
_entity.id
_entity.type
_entity.pdbx_description
1 polymer ?
#
loop_
_entity_poly.entity_id
_entity_poly.type
_entity_poly.pdbx_seq_one_letter_code
_entity_poly.pdbx_strand_id
1 'polypeptide(L)'
;MRSMWVTLALLLLYVLLVFLGSRIIDLFLWCQGGSQFVDPFVLSVSQLKQLLENRGVSYTGYVEKQELAQLVKESADVSNAEVSTLSSNAGNSAEAERERLSATPSSSEFVSSDHFYEQVEDTKDSVWLIQVLPASVGKESSEPLLDDYTWRRVRAHLAPFAIRTGVLDCNYDRRLCRSKGWFEPLLLLALPKGTKPKDKVILRSSQLTRPQAIVEWLREELSIRVHKVADVQELKEDWLTSTDGIKVLLLTHLLHPPLFLAALSIKFSGRIKFGMLTVKNEEEAELLKKR
;
A
#
# COMPACT_ATOMS: atom_id res chain seq x y z
N MET A 1 50.05 40.14 24.34
CA MET A 1 48.62 40.14 23.93
C MET A 1 48.41 39.99 22.42
N ARG A 2 49.24 40.56 21.52
CA ARG A 2 49.08 40.41 20.05
C ARG A 2 49.15 38.97 19.50
N SER A 3 49.95 38.09 20.13
CA SER A 3 50.11 36.68 19.70
C SER A 3 48.82 35.84 19.82
N MET A 4 48.04 36.03 20.90
CA MET A 4 46.82 35.23 21.14
C MET A 4 45.70 35.53 20.13
N TRP A 5 45.62 36.76 19.63
CA TRP A 5 44.64 37.15 18.61
C TRP A 5 44.95 36.55 17.24
N VAL A 6 46.23 36.37 16.90
CA VAL A 6 46.66 35.71 15.67
C VAL A 6 46.35 34.21 15.75
N THR A 7 46.62 33.57 16.89
CA THR A 7 46.26 32.17 17.11
C THR A 7 44.75 31.94 17.05
N LEU A 8 43.96 32.84 17.65
CA LEU A 8 42.50 32.79 17.59
C LEU A 8 41.97 32.97 16.16
N ALA A 9 42.54 33.92 15.41
CA ALA A 9 42.17 34.17 14.01
C ALA A 9 42.51 32.97 13.10
N LEU A 10 43.68 32.34 13.29
CA LEU A 10 44.08 31.13 12.56
C LEU A 10 43.17 29.94 12.89
N LEU A 11 42.76 29.80 14.15
CA LEU A 11 41.86 28.73 14.57
C LEU A 11 40.44 28.92 13.98
N LEU A 12 39.93 30.16 13.98
CA LEU A 12 38.66 30.50 13.33
C LEU A 12 38.71 30.24 11.81
N LEU A 13 39.82 30.60 11.15
CA LEU A 13 40.02 30.32 9.72
C LEU A 13 40.04 28.81 9.45
N TYR A 14 40.72 28.03 10.29
CA TYR A 14 40.76 26.57 10.17
C TYR A 14 39.37 25.96 10.31
N VAL A 15 38.59 26.35 11.33
CA VAL A 15 37.22 25.87 11.52
C VAL A 15 36.33 26.24 10.34
N LEU A 16 36.47 27.46 9.81
CA LEU A 16 35.72 27.91 8.64
C LEU A 16 36.06 27.11 7.37
N LEU A 17 37.34 26.78 7.16
CA LEU A 17 37.78 25.93 6.04
C LEU A 17 37.26 24.49 6.18
N VAL A 18 37.29 23.91 7.38
CA VAL A 18 36.73 22.57 7.64
C VAL A 18 35.22 22.56 7.41
N PHE A 19 34.51 23.59 7.87
CA PHE A 19 33.06 23.72 7.65
C PHE A 19 32.71 23.88 6.16
N LEU A 20 33.46 24.69 5.41
CA LEU A 20 33.28 24.81 3.97
C LEU A 20 33.60 23.49 3.25
N GLY A 21 34.68 22.82 3.66
CA GLY A 21 35.06 21.50 3.14
C GLY A 21 33.97 20.45 3.36
N SER A 22 33.40 20.37 4.57
CA SER A 22 32.30 19.44 4.85
C SER A 22 31.05 19.73 4.05
N ARG A 23 30.69 21.01 3.86
CA ARG A 23 29.56 21.41 3.03
C ARG A 23 29.75 21.10 1.55
N ILE A 24 30.97 21.21 1.03
CA ILE A 24 31.28 20.82 -0.34
C ILE A 24 31.21 19.30 -0.51
N ILE A 25 31.67 18.52 0.47
CA ILE A 25 31.56 17.05 0.45
C ILE A 25 30.08 16.64 0.52
N ASP A 26 29.28 17.25 1.40
CA ASP A 26 27.83 17.00 1.47
C ASP A 26 27.14 17.33 0.14
N LEU A 27 27.51 18.46 -0.49
CA LEU A 27 26.96 18.85 -1.79
C LEU A 27 27.37 17.86 -2.90
N PHE A 28 28.61 17.38 -2.86
CA PHE A 28 29.11 16.39 -3.83
C PHE A 28 28.45 15.02 -3.65
N LEU A 29 28.27 14.57 -2.41
CA LEU A 29 27.52 13.35 -2.07
C LEU A 29 26.05 13.47 -2.47
N TRP A 30 25.43 14.63 -2.29
CA TRP A 30 24.07 14.88 -2.78
C TRP A 30 24.01 14.81 -4.30
N CYS A 31 24.93 15.47 -5.01
CA CYS A 31 24.99 15.44 -6.48
C CYS A 31 25.20 14.02 -7.02
N GLN A 32 26.04 13.19 -6.38
CA GLN A 32 26.19 11.77 -6.75
C GLN A 32 24.98 10.92 -6.35
N GLY A 33 24.28 11.27 -5.26
CA GLY A 33 23.05 10.62 -4.83
C GLY A 33 21.85 10.87 -5.76
N GLY A 34 21.94 11.86 -6.66
CA GLY A 34 20.83 12.28 -7.53
C GLY A 34 20.49 11.34 -8.69
N SER A 35 21.40 10.44 -9.09
CA SER A 35 21.19 9.50 -10.21
C SER A 35 21.20 8.05 -9.73
N GLN A 36 20.26 7.71 -8.85
CA GLN A 36 20.14 6.37 -8.26
C GLN A 36 18.99 5.54 -8.87
N PHE A 37 18.62 5.78 -10.12
CA PHE A 37 17.56 5.01 -10.78
C PHE A 37 18.12 3.79 -11.52
N VAL A 38 17.45 2.66 -11.38
CA VAL A 38 17.79 1.39 -12.02
C VAL A 38 16.82 1.13 -13.15
N ASP A 39 17.33 0.70 -14.30
CA ASP A 39 16.48 0.28 -15.40
C ASP A 39 15.78 -1.06 -15.06
N PRO A 40 14.42 -1.12 -15.03
CA PRO A 40 13.69 -2.32 -14.65
C PRO A 40 14.00 -3.55 -15.51
N PHE A 41 14.41 -3.37 -16.77
CA PHE A 41 14.69 -4.48 -17.69
C PHE A 41 15.87 -5.37 -17.24
N VAL A 42 16.78 -4.82 -16.43
CA VAL A 42 17.94 -5.54 -15.89
C VAL A 42 17.54 -6.49 -14.75
N LEU A 43 16.42 -6.23 -14.08
CA LEU A 43 15.97 -7.00 -12.91
C LEU A 43 15.46 -8.38 -13.28
N SER A 44 15.49 -9.30 -12.31
CA SER A 44 14.88 -10.63 -12.45
C SER A 44 13.35 -10.55 -12.37
N VAL A 45 12.65 -11.54 -12.93
CA VAL A 45 11.17 -11.62 -12.88
C VAL A 45 10.65 -11.62 -11.44
N SER A 46 11.37 -12.27 -10.51
CA SER A 46 11.01 -12.28 -9.09
C SER A 46 11.08 -10.88 -8.48
N GLN A 47 12.16 -10.14 -8.75
CA GLN A 47 12.33 -8.77 -8.28
C GLN A 47 11.27 -7.82 -8.86
N LEU A 48 10.95 -7.96 -10.15
CA LEU A 48 9.89 -7.18 -10.79
C LEU A 48 8.53 -7.41 -10.13
N LYS A 49 8.17 -8.67 -9.88
CA LYS A 49 6.93 -9.01 -9.17
C LYS A 49 6.92 -8.44 -7.76
N GLN A 50 8.02 -8.61 -7.02
CA GLN A 50 8.11 -8.11 -5.65
C GLN A 50 8.04 -6.58 -5.56
N LEU A 51 8.56 -5.85 -6.56
CA LEU A 51 8.40 -4.39 -6.67
C LEU A 51 6.94 -4.00 -6.86
N LEU A 52 6.25 -4.64 -7.81
CA LEU A 52 4.84 -4.38 -8.08
C LEU A 52 3.97 -4.69 -6.86
N GLU A 53 4.27 -5.80 -6.16
CA GLU A 53 3.64 -6.18 -4.90
C GLU A 53 3.83 -5.11 -3.82
N ASN A 54 5.06 -4.66 -3.59
CA ASN A 54 5.35 -3.62 -2.59
C ASN A 54 4.70 -2.27 -2.95
N ARG A 55 4.49 -1.99 -4.24
CA ARG A 55 3.80 -0.78 -4.74
C ARG A 55 2.28 -0.93 -4.76
N GLY A 56 1.73 -2.13 -4.51
CA GLY A 56 0.30 -2.40 -4.56
C GLY A 56 -0.27 -2.34 -5.97
N VAL A 57 0.55 -2.68 -6.97
CA VAL A 57 0.17 -2.73 -8.39
C VAL A 57 -0.08 -4.18 -8.78
N SER A 58 -1.22 -4.43 -9.40
CA SER A 58 -1.53 -5.76 -9.92
C SER A 58 -0.80 -6.03 -11.22
N TYR A 59 -0.29 -7.24 -11.34
CA TYR A 59 0.33 -7.78 -12.54
C TYR A 59 -0.37 -9.05 -13.02
N THR A 60 -1.61 -9.30 -12.59
CA THR A 60 -2.40 -10.42 -13.09
C THR A 60 -2.64 -10.25 -14.58
N GLY A 61 -2.35 -11.29 -15.38
CA GLY A 61 -2.44 -11.24 -16.84
C GLY A 61 -1.13 -10.88 -17.55
N TYR A 62 -0.13 -10.38 -16.82
CA TYR A 62 1.20 -10.08 -17.35
C TYR A 62 2.11 -11.30 -17.18
N VAL A 63 2.46 -11.95 -18.28
CA VAL A 63 3.22 -13.21 -18.26
C VAL A 63 4.67 -12.98 -18.66
N GLU A 64 4.91 -12.03 -19.57
CA GLU A 64 6.24 -11.79 -20.10
C GLU A 64 7.07 -10.87 -19.21
N LYS A 65 8.39 -11.13 -19.15
CA LYS A 65 9.32 -10.27 -18.40
C LYS A 65 9.27 -8.83 -18.89
N GLN A 66 9.16 -8.63 -20.20
CA GLN A 66 9.14 -7.29 -20.80
C GLN A 66 7.91 -6.51 -20.37
N GLU A 67 6.74 -7.15 -20.38
CA GLU A 67 5.48 -6.54 -19.92
C GLU A 67 5.56 -6.18 -18.42
N LEU A 68 6.14 -7.06 -17.59
CA LEU A 68 6.35 -6.78 -16.17
C LEU A 68 7.32 -5.61 -15.92
N ALA A 69 8.43 -5.56 -16.67
CA ALA A 69 9.40 -4.47 -16.59
C ALA A 69 8.77 -3.14 -17.03
N GLN A 70 7.97 -3.18 -18.09
CA GLN A 70 7.22 -2.03 -18.58
C GLN A 70 6.19 -1.55 -17.54
N LEU A 71 5.45 -2.46 -16.92
CA LEU A 71 4.49 -2.12 -15.86
C LEU A 71 5.17 -1.51 -14.62
N VAL A 72 6.36 -2.01 -14.25
CA VAL A 72 7.17 -1.40 -13.19
C VAL A 72 7.54 0.04 -13.56
N LYS A 73 8.01 0.26 -14.79
CA LYS A 73 8.36 1.60 -15.29
C LYS A 73 7.15 2.54 -15.31
N GLU A 74 5.98 2.05 -15.72
CA GLU A 74 4.72 2.82 -15.73
C GLU A 74 4.21 3.14 -14.32
N SER A 75 4.55 2.32 -13.33
CA SER A 75 4.15 2.55 -11.93
C SER A 75 4.96 3.65 -11.24
N ALA A 76 6.29 3.62 -11.34
CA ALA A 76 7.22 4.60 -10.79
C ALA A 76 8.68 4.25 -11.16
N ASP A 77 9.56 5.24 -11.15
CA ASP A 77 11.01 5.00 -11.27
C ASP A 77 11.50 4.06 -10.16
N VAL A 78 12.47 3.20 -10.49
CA VAL A 78 13.03 2.23 -9.54
C VAL A 78 14.30 2.80 -8.93
N SER A 79 14.34 2.95 -7.60
CA SER A 79 15.55 3.42 -6.92
C SER A 79 16.51 2.28 -6.56
N ASN A 80 17.81 2.59 -6.48
CA ASN A 80 18.84 1.66 -6.00
C ASN A 80 18.55 1.16 -4.57
N ALA A 81 17.92 1.99 -3.74
CA ALA A 81 17.49 1.61 -2.40
C ALA A 81 16.40 0.53 -2.43
N GLU A 82 15.43 0.62 -3.35
CA GLU A 82 14.46 -0.46 -3.54
C GLU A 82 15.17 -1.74 -4.00
N VAL A 83 16.04 -1.66 -5.01
CA VAL A 83 16.74 -2.85 -5.53
C VAL A 83 17.66 -3.49 -4.50
N SER A 84 18.32 -2.70 -3.65
CA SER A 84 19.17 -3.23 -2.58
C SER A 84 18.35 -3.97 -1.53
N THR A 85 17.17 -3.44 -1.14
CA THR A 85 16.26 -4.14 -0.22
C THR A 85 15.71 -5.45 -0.81
N LEU A 86 15.49 -5.52 -2.13
CA LEU A 86 15.11 -6.77 -2.78
C LEU A 86 16.26 -7.77 -2.80
N SER A 87 17.49 -7.28 -3.01
CA SER A 87 18.68 -8.12 -3.13
C SER A 87 19.14 -8.69 -1.78
N SER A 88 19.02 -7.91 -0.70
CA SER A 88 19.21 -8.42 0.67
C SER A 88 18.22 -9.53 0.99
N ASN A 89 16.98 -9.40 0.49
CA ASN A 89 15.94 -10.41 0.65
C ASN A 89 16.17 -11.64 -0.26
N ALA A 90 16.91 -11.51 -1.37
CA ALA A 90 17.18 -12.61 -2.28
C ALA A 90 18.31 -13.55 -1.80
N GLY A 91 19.29 -13.03 -1.05
CA GLY A 91 20.43 -13.81 -0.54
C GLY A 91 20.05 -14.86 0.50
N ASN A 92 19.07 -14.54 1.37
CA ASN A 92 18.55 -15.43 2.43
C ASN A 92 17.01 -15.44 2.41
N SER A 93 16.40 -15.77 1.26
CA SER A 93 14.95 -15.66 1.01
C SER A 93 14.04 -16.19 2.12
N ALA A 94 14.37 -17.33 2.72
CA ALA A 94 13.56 -17.91 3.79
C ALA A 94 13.67 -17.15 5.13
N GLU A 95 14.84 -16.59 5.45
CA GLU A 95 15.05 -15.83 6.68
C GLU A 95 14.47 -14.42 6.55
N ALA A 96 14.68 -13.76 5.41
CA ALA A 96 14.09 -12.46 5.12
C ALA A 96 12.56 -12.54 5.07
N GLU A 97 12.01 -13.61 4.49
CA GLU A 97 10.57 -13.86 4.53
C GLU A 97 10.09 -14.10 5.97
N ARG A 98 10.79 -14.91 6.76
CA ARG A 98 10.46 -15.12 8.19
C ARG A 98 10.48 -13.83 8.99
N GLU A 99 11.48 -12.97 8.79
CA GLU A 99 11.59 -11.67 9.46
C GLU A 99 10.45 -10.73 9.04
N ARG A 100 10.11 -10.68 7.75
CA ARG A 100 8.95 -9.93 7.27
C ARG A 100 7.64 -10.43 7.88
N LEU A 101 7.47 -11.75 7.96
CA LEU A 101 6.29 -12.38 8.55
C LEU A 101 6.25 -12.20 10.08
N SER A 102 7.39 -12.13 10.77
CA SER A 102 7.44 -11.89 12.22
C SER A 102 7.22 -10.42 12.60
N ALA A 103 7.66 -9.49 11.75
CA ALA A 103 7.39 -8.05 11.90
C ALA A 103 5.93 -7.67 11.56
N THR A 104 5.15 -8.60 10.98
CA THR A 104 3.76 -8.35 10.60
C THR A 104 2.87 -8.22 11.86
N PRO A 105 2.05 -7.17 11.98
CA PRO A 105 1.14 -7.00 13.12
C PRO A 105 0.23 -8.22 13.30
N SER A 106 -0.02 -8.61 14.56
CA SER A 106 -0.97 -9.67 14.88
C SER A 106 -2.37 -9.35 14.35
N SER A 107 -3.08 -10.37 13.88
CA SER A 107 -4.49 -10.23 13.53
C SER A 107 -5.33 -10.06 14.79
N SER A 108 -6.35 -9.22 14.73
CA SER A 108 -7.33 -9.10 15.82
C SER A 108 -8.19 -10.36 15.90
N GLU A 109 -8.35 -10.92 17.09
CA GLU A 109 -9.27 -12.03 17.34
C GLU A 109 -10.62 -11.50 17.82
N PHE A 110 -11.69 -11.84 17.10
CA PHE A 110 -13.04 -11.43 17.45
C PHE A 110 -13.74 -12.52 18.26
N VAL A 111 -13.93 -12.25 19.55
CA VAL A 111 -14.52 -13.20 20.51
C VAL A 111 -16.00 -12.93 20.75
N SER A 112 -16.49 -11.71 20.53
CA SER A 112 -17.89 -11.32 20.73
C SER A 112 -18.44 -10.48 19.58
N SER A 113 -19.77 -10.52 19.42
CA SER A 113 -20.49 -9.65 18.49
C SER A 113 -20.30 -8.17 18.78
N ASP A 114 -20.30 -7.77 20.05
CA ASP A 114 -20.08 -6.37 20.43
C ASP A 114 -18.68 -5.90 20.01
N HIS A 115 -17.65 -6.72 20.24
CA HIS A 115 -16.28 -6.42 19.85
C HIS A 115 -16.12 -6.32 18.32
N PHE A 116 -16.77 -7.23 17.58
CA PHE A 116 -16.80 -7.16 16.12
C PHE A 116 -17.52 -5.89 15.64
N TYR A 117 -18.67 -5.57 16.22
CA TYR A 117 -19.46 -4.40 15.85
C TYR A 117 -18.67 -3.10 16.08
N GLU A 118 -18.06 -2.92 17.25
CA GLU A 118 -17.27 -1.73 17.58
C GLU A 118 -16.06 -1.55 16.64
N GLN A 119 -15.28 -2.62 16.44
CA GLN A 119 -14.05 -2.51 15.65
C GLN A 119 -14.28 -2.45 14.14
N VAL A 120 -15.33 -3.09 13.64
CA VAL A 120 -15.51 -3.33 12.19
C VAL A 120 -16.70 -2.54 11.64
N GLU A 121 -17.87 -2.62 12.27
CA GLU A 121 -19.09 -1.99 11.73
C GLU A 121 -19.23 -0.51 12.13
N ASP A 122 -18.75 -0.13 13.33
CA ASP A 122 -18.79 1.27 13.82
C ASP A 122 -17.58 2.09 13.38
N THR A 123 -16.45 1.44 13.07
CA THR A 123 -15.23 2.13 12.60
C THR A 123 -15.27 2.39 11.08
N LYS A 124 -15.93 3.49 10.71
CA LYS A 124 -16.30 3.84 9.32
C LYS A 124 -15.18 4.45 8.45
N ASP A 125 -13.95 4.46 8.93
CA ASP A 125 -12.75 4.95 8.23
C ASP A 125 -11.68 3.86 8.06
N SER A 126 -12.02 2.61 8.35
CA SER A 126 -11.10 1.47 8.26
C SER A 126 -11.56 0.42 7.26
N VAL A 127 -10.61 -0.35 6.75
CA VAL A 127 -10.84 -1.54 5.91
C VAL A 127 -10.34 -2.75 6.68
N TRP A 128 -11.14 -3.80 6.71
CA TRP A 128 -10.79 -5.05 7.37
C TRP A 128 -10.88 -6.23 6.40
N LEU A 129 -9.86 -7.09 6.40
CA LEU A 129 -9.94 -8.44 5.86
C LEU A 129 -10.00 -9.42 7.03
N ILE A 130 -11.07 -10.19 7.13
CA ILE A 130 -11.36 -11.06 8.27
C ILE A 130 -11.51 -12.49 7.79
N GLN A 131 -10.76 -13.41 8.38
CA GLN A 131 -10.96 -14.84 8.15
C GLN A 131 -12.03 -15.35 9.13
N VAL A 132 -13.11 -15.89 8.59
CA VAL A 132 -14.21 -16.45 9.39
C VAL A 132 -14.03 -17.95 9.51
N LEU A 133 -13.96 -18.43 10.75
CA LEU A 133 -13.96 -19.86 11.09
C LEU A 133 -15.41 -20.24 11.43
N PRO A 134 -16.03 -21.16 10.68
CA PRO A 134 -17.40 -21.59 10.98
C PRO A 134 -17.48 -22.28 12.34
N ALA A 135 -18.69 -22.43 12.87
CA ALA A 135 -18.87 -23.14 14.13
C ALA A 135 -18.71 -24.64 13.90
N SER A 136 -17.81 -25.28 14.65
CA SER A 136 -17.61 -26.73 14.55
C SER A 136 -18.81 -27.50 15.08
N VAL A 137 -19.20 -28.54 14.34
CA VAL A 137 -20.13 -29.56 14.81
C VAL A 137 -19.32 -30.69 15.45
N GLY A 138 -18.90 -30.51 16.71
CA GLY A 138 -18.12 -31.52 17.45
C GLY A 138 -16.98 -30.94 18.28
N LYS A 139 -16.01 -31.80 18.66
CA LYS A 139 -14.80 -31.45 19.42
C LYS A 139 -13.60 -31.04 18.55
N GLU A 140 -13.72 -31.09 17.23
CA GLU A 140 -12.65 -30.70 16.32
C GLU A 140 -12.74 -29.20 16.00
N SER A 141 -11.60 -28.50 16.05
CA SER A 141 -11.49 -27.10 15.63
C SER A 141 -11.85 -26.96 14.15
N SER A 142 -12.64 -25.95 13.79
CA SER A 142 -13.01 -25.72 12.40
C SER A 142 -11.79 -25.36 11.59
N GLU A 143 -11.64 -25.99 10.42
CA GLU A 143 -10.51 -25.71 9.55
C GLU A 143 -10.64 -24.29 8.95
N PRO A 144 -9.58 -23.47 9.04
CA PRO A 144 -9.56 -22.16 8.41
C PRO A 144 -9.52 -22.28 6.89
N LEU A 145 -10.04 -21.27 6.19
CA LEU A 145 -9.93 -21.20 4.72
C LEU A 145 -8.47 -21.07 4.27
N LEU A 146 -7.67 -20.35 5.04
CA LEU A 146 -6.24 -20.14 4.85
C LEU A 146 -5.48 -20.72 6.04
N ASP A 147 -4.51 -21.57 5.77
CA ASP A 147 -3.58 -22.02 6.80
C ASP A 147 -2.79 -20.84 7.39
N ASP A 148 -2.18 -21.05 8.55
CA ASP A 148 -1.50 -19.99 9.30
C ASP A 148 -0.36 -19.33 8.49
N TYR A 149 0.37 -20.12 7.69
CA TYR A 149 1.41 -19.58 6.81
C TYR A 149 0.85 -18.69 5.70
N THR A 150 -0.19 -19.14 4.97
CA THR A 150 -0.81 -18.35 3.90
C THR A 150 -1.48 -17.10 4.47
N TRP A 151 -2.14 -17.21 5.62
CA TRP A 151 -2.74 -16.08 6.30
C TRP A 151 -1.68 -15.04 6.69
N ARG A 152 -0.57 -15.47 7.30
CA ARG A 152 0.57 -14.58 7.62
C ARG A 152 1.10 -13.87 6.38
N ARG A 153 1.23 -14.56 5.25
CA ARG A 153 1.68 -13.97 3.99
C ARG A 153 0.73 -12.90 3.46
N VAL A 154 -0.58 -13.17 3.50
CA VAL A 154 -1.60 -12.16 3.13
C VAL A 154 -1.51 -10.95 4.04
N ARG A 155 -1.44 -11.15 5.37
CA ARG A 155 -1.32 -10.04 6.33
C ARG A 155 -0.09 -9.18 6.08
N ALA A 156 1.06 -9.80 5.85
CA ALA A 156 2.32 -9.10 5.56
C ALA A 156 2.25 -8.25 4.29
N HIS A 157 1.48 -8.72 3.30
CA HIS A 157 1.26 -7.99 2.06
C HIS A 157 0.31 -6.80 2.24
N LEU A 158 -0.69 -6.92 3.12
CA LEU A 158 -1.71 -5.89 3.34
C LEU A 158 -1.31 -4.81 4.34
N ALA A 159 -0.40 -5.12 5.27
CA ALA A 159 0.02 -4.20 6.33
C ALA A 159 0.53 -2.83 5.84
N PRO A 160 1.34 -2.72 4.76
CA PRO A 160 1.80 -1.42 4.26
C PRO A 160 0.67 -0.49 3.79
N PHE A 161 -0.47 -1.07 3.42
CA PHE A 161 -1.64 -0.32 2.95
C PHE A 161 -2.63 0.03 4.07
N ALA A 162 -2.25 -0.22 5.33
CA ALA A 162 -3.08 0.00 6.51
C ALA A 162 -4.44 -0.73 6.46
N ILE A 163 -4.51 -1.83 5.73
CA ILE A 163 -5.67 -2.74 5.73
C ILE A 163 -5.53 -3.62 6.97
N ARG A 164 -6.54 -3.56 7.84
CA ARG A 164 -6.57 -4.31 9.10
C ARG A 164 -6.94 -5.76 8.81
N THR A 165 -6.48 -6.66 9.66
CA THR A 165 -6.72 -8.10 9.49
C THR A 165 -7.22 -8.72 10.79
N GLY A 166 -8.12 -9.68 10.69
CA GLY A 166 -8.70 -10.32 11.86
C GLY A 166 -9.15 -11.75 11.63
N VAL A 167 -9.44 -12.45 12.71
CA VAL A 167 -10.00 -13.80 12.72
C VAL A 167 -11.27 -13.78 13.56
N LEU A 168 -12.37 -14.27 12.98
CA LEU A 168 -13.65 -14.39 13.66
C LEU A 168 -13.97 -15.87 13.81
N ASP A 169 -14.00 -16.37 15.04
CA ASP A 169 -14.35 -17.76 15.32
C ASP A 169 -15.80 -17.87 15.79
N CYS A 170 -16.63 -18.48 14.94
CA CYS A 170 -18.05 -18.67 15.18
C CYS A 170 -18.36 -19.63 16.34
N ASN A 171 -17.37 -20.32 16.92
CA ASN A 171 -17.56 -21.07 18.15
C ASN A 171 -17.82 -20.17 19.36
N TYR A 172 -17.24 -18.97 19.39
CA TYR A 172 -17.47 -18.01 20.47
C TYR A 172 -18.83 -17.30 20.33
N ASP A 173 -19.25 -16.96 19.11
CA ASP A 173 -20.56 -16.34 18.86
C ASP A 173 -21.30 -16.97 17.67
N ARG A 174 -21.98 -18.08 17.96
CA ARG A 174 -22.80 -18.81 16.98
C ARG A 174 -24.00 -17.99 16.49
N ARG A 175 -24.51 -17.05 17.29
CA ARG A 175 -25.72 -16.28 16.94
C ARG A 175 -25.40 -15.26 15.88
N LEU A 176 -24.27 -14.55 16.02
CA LEU A 176 -23.78 -13.62 15.00
C LEU A 176 -23.62 -14.34 13.66
N CYS A 177 -22.85 -15.43 13.61
CA CYS A 177 -22.59 -16.15 12.37
C CYS A 177 -23.85 -16.72 11.73
N ARG A 178 -24.79 -17.26 12.52
CA ARG A 178 -26.09 -17.72 12.01
C ARG A 178 -26.93 -16.60 11.41
N SER A 179 -26.97 -15.43 12.06
CA SER A 179 -27.73 -14.29 11.54
C SER A 179 -27.13 -13.68 10.27
N LYS A 180 -25.80 -13.78 10.11
CA LYS A 180 -25.07 -13.30 8.92
C LYS A 180 -24.90 -14.37 7.84
N GLY A 181 -25.27 -15.62 8.10
CA GLY A 181 -25.18 -16.73 7.14
C GLY A 181 -23.76 -17.30 6.95
N TRP A 182 -22.86 -17.12 7.92
CA TRP A 182 -21.49 -17.61 7.85
C TRP A 182 -21.38 -19.06 8.37
N PHE A 183 -21.75 -20.00 7.49
CA PHE A 183 -21.74 -21.43 7.80
C PHE A 183 -20.50 -22.17 7.29
N GLU A 184 -19.76 -21.55 6.37
CA GLU A 184 -18.57 -22.11 5.73
C GLU A 184 -17.36 -21.19 5.96
N PRO A 185 -16.12 -21.72 5.89
CA PRO A 185 -14.91 -20.90 5.96
C PRO A 185 -14.89 -19.89 4.81
N LEU A 186 -14.70 -18.60 5.14
CA LEU A 186 -14.69 -17.52 4.16
C LEU A 186 -13.79 -16.36 4.58
N LEU A 187 -13.40 -15.55 3.60
CA LEU A 187 -12.83 -14.23 3.81
C LEU A 187 -13.94 -13.19 3.75
N LEU A 188 -13.96 -12.31 4.74
CA LEU A 188 -14.89 -11.21 4.87
C LEU A 188 -14.14 -9.89 4.74
N LEU A 189 -14.42 -9.14 3.70
CA LEU A 189 -13.97 -7.78 3.54
C LEU A 189 -15.02 -6.83 4.09
N ALA A 190 -14.65 -6.03 5.08
CA ALA A 190 -15.45 -4.93 5.58
C ALA A 190 -14.86 -3.60 5.10
N LEU A 191 -15.70 -2.79 4.46
CA LEU A 191 -15.34 -1.48 3.97
C LEU A 191 -16.55 -0.54 4.03
N PRO A 192 -16.38 0.79 4.17
CA PRO A 192 -17.51 1.71 4.11
C PRO A 192 -18.22 1.61 2.74
N LYS A 193 -19.52 1.94 2.65
CA LYS A 193 -20.29 1.85 1.39
C LYS A 193 -20.12 3.04 0.45
N GLY A 194 -20.14 4.27 0.98
CA GLY A 194 -20.14 5.49 0.17
C GLY A 194 -19.02 6.46 0.52
N THR A 195 -18.95 7.54 -0.25
CA THR A 195 -17.90 8.57 -0.17
C THR A 195 -18.16 9.64 0.89
N LYS A 196 -19.27 9.54 1.64
CA LYS A 196 -19.62 10.50 2.68
C LYS A 196 -19.04 10.07 4.03
N PRO A 197 -18.77 11.04 4.92
CA PRO A 197 -18.42 10.71 6.29
C PRO A 197 -19.51 9.87 6.93
N LYS A 198 -19.11 8.84 7.68
CA LYS A 198 -19.99 7.98 8.46
C LYS A 198 -20.98 7.10 7.66
N ASP A 199 -20.67 6.82 6.40
CA ASP A 199 -21.43 5.83 5.63
C ASP A 199 -21.41 4.43 6.28
N LYS A 200 -22.48 3.67 6.05
CA LYS A 200 -22.61 2.31 6.59
C LYS A 200 -21.51 1.42 6.05
N VAL A 201 -20.98 0.54 6.89
CA VAL A 201 -20.04 -0.50 6.48
C VAL A 201 -20.80 -1.58 5.70
N ILE A 202 -20.22 -2.01 4.57
CA ILE A 202 -20.66 -3.17 3.80
C ILE A 202 -19.69 -4.31 4.01
N LEU A 203 -20.24 -5.51 3.94
CA LEU A 203 -19.50 -6.75 4.08
C LEU A 203 -19.54 -7.50 2.74
N ARG A 204 -18.38 -7.89 2.25
CA ARG A 204 -18.19 -8.68 1.03
C ARG A 204 -17.52 -9.98 1.39
N SER A 205 -18.05 -11.11 0.93
CA SER A 205 -17.49 -12.43 1.21
C SER A 205 -16.78 -13.00 -0.01
N SER A 206 -15.70 -13.74 0.21
CA SER A 206 -14.94 -14.45 -0.82
C SER A 206 -14.39 -15.77 -0.27
N GLN A 207 -14.22 -16.76 -1.14
CA GLN A 207 -13.64 -18.08 -0.80
C GLN A 207 -12.26 -18.28 -1.47
N LEU A 208 -11.60 -17.18 -1.86
CA LEU A 208 -10.29 -17.24 -2.49
C LEU A 208 -9.23 -17.73 -1.51
N THR A 209 -8.40 -18.67 -1.95
CA THR A 209 -7.34 -19.29 -1.15
C THR A 209 -5.93 -18.84 -1.51
N ARG A 210 -5.73 -18.29 -2.72
CA ARG A 210 -4.41 -17.85 -3.21
C ARG A 210 -4.12 -16.41 -2.77
N PRO A 211 -2.98 -16.11 -2.12
CA PRO A 211 -2.66 -14.75 -1.65
C PRO A 211 -2.82 -13.66 -2.72
N GLN A 212 -2.30 -13.90 -3.92
CA GLN A 212 -2.38 -12.94 -5.02
C GLN A 212 -3.83 -12.70 -5.47
N ALA A 213 -4.65 -13.74 -5.54
CA ALA A 213 -6.06 -13.59 -5.90
C ALA A 213 -6.84 -12.82 -4.83
N ILE A 214 -6.50 -13.00 -3.55
CA ILE A 214 -7.11 -12.27 -2.43
C ILE A 214 -6.78 -10.77 -2.50
N VAL A 215 -5.51 -10.45 -2.73
CA VAL A 215 -5.04 -9.06 -2.90
C VAL A 215 -5.69 -8.42 -4.12
N GLU A 216 -5.83 -9.18 -5.20
CA GLU A 216 -6.49 -8.72 -6.42
C GLU A 216 -7.95 -8.36 -6.17
N TRP A 217 -8.69 -9.28 -5.55
CA TRP A 217 -10.08 -9.06 -5.17
C TRP A 217 -10.24 -7.85 -4.25
N LEU A 218 -9.35 -7.68 -3.26
CA LEU A 218 -9.33 -6.48 -2.40
C LEU A 218 -9.14 -5.21 -3.21
N ARG A 219 -8.18 -5.20 -4.14
CA ARG A 219 -7.90 -4.05 -4.99
C ARG A 219 -9.11 -3.67 -5.82
N GLU A 220 -9.78 -4.64 -6.44
CA GLU A 220 -11.00 -4.42 -7.22
C GLU A 220 -12.10 -3.76 -6.37
N GLU A 221 -12.40 -4.32 -5.20
CA GLU A 221 -13.43 -3.79 -4.30
C GLU A 221 -13.09 -2.37 -3.78
N LEU A 222 -11.82 -2.11 -3.47
CA LEU A 222 -11.39 -0.80 -2.96
C LEU A 222 -11.25 0.24 -4.07
N SER A 223 -10.95 -0.18 -5.31
CA SER A 223 -10.74 0.73 -6.46
C SER A 223 -11.97 1.56 -6.80
N ILE A 224 -13.17 1.05 -6.46
CA ILE A 224 -14.46 1.75 -6.64
C ILE A 224 -14.48 3.11 -5.91
N ARG A 225 -13.59 3.31 -4.92
CA ARG A 225 -13.50 4.56 -4.15
C ARG A 225 -12.64 5.64 -4.77
N VAL A 226 -11.84 5.30 -5.77
CA VAL A 226 -11.01 6.25 -6.49
C VAL A 226 -11.76 6.70 -7.73
N HIS A 227 -11.97 8.01 -7.86
CA HIS A 227 -12.61 8.57 -9.04
C HIS A 227 -11.67 8.49 -10.23
N LYS A 228 -12.06 7.79 -11.29
CA LYS A 228 -11.31 7.76 -12.53
C LYS A 228 -11.71 8.96 -13.37
N VAL A 229 -10.80 9.92 -13.53
CA VAL A 229 -10.98 11.07 -14.41
C VAL A 229 -10.80 10.58 -15.85
N ALA A 230 -11.79 10.84 -16.70
CA ALA A 230 -11.80 10.33 -18.06
C ALA A 230 -10.81 11.06 -18.98
N ASP A 231 -10.71 12.39 -18.83
CA ASP A 231 -9.88 13.22 -19.69
C ASP A 231 -9.38 14.51 -19.02
N VAL A 232 -8.50 15.22 -19.73
CA VAL A 232 -7.89 16.48 -19.28
C VAL A 232 -8.91 17.62 -19.17
N GLN A 233 -10.05 17.53 -19.86
CA GLN A 233 -11.11 18.54 -19.78
C GLN A 233 -11.88 18.41 -18.46
N GLU A 234 -12.30 17.18 -18.09
CA GLU A 234 -12.90 16.88 -16.78
C GLU A 234 -11.95 17.26 -15.64
N LEU A 235 -10.65 17.01 -15.78
CA LEU A 235 -9.64 17.48 -14.82
C LEU A 235 -9.70 19.00 -14.62
N LYS A 236 -9.78 19.78 -15.71
CA LYS A 236 -9.79 21.24 -15.61
C LYS A 236 -11.06 21.75 -14.95
N GLU A 237 -12.22 21.25 -15.40
CA GLU A 237 -13.55 21.76 -15.01
C GLU A 237 -13.97 21.28 -13.61
N ASP A 238 -13.73 20.01 -13.28
CA ASP A 238 -14.26 19.41 -12.04
C ASP A 238 -13.23 19.31 -10.93
N TRP A 239 -11.95 19.15 -11.29
CA TRP A 239 -10.88 18.95 -10.31
C TRP A 239 -10.13 20.23 -9.98
N LEU A 240 -9.67 20.98 -11.00
CA LEU A 240 -8.85 22.18 -10.79
C LEU A 240 -9.66 23.43 -10.47
N THR A 241 -10.81 23.66 -11.12
CA THR A 241 -11.60 24.89 -10.90
C THR A 241 -12.54 24.83 -9.70
N SER A 242 -12.95 23.63 -9.26
CA SER A 242 -13.83 23.50 -8.11
C SER A 242 -13.05 23.69 -6.79
N THR A 243 -13.51 24.65 -5.98
CA THR A 243 -12.95 25.01 -4.66
C THR A 243 -13.40 24.08 -3.53
N ASP A 244 -14.14 23.02 -3.83
CA ASP A 244 -14.76 22.17 -2.82
C ASP A 244 -13.78 21.12 -2.28
N GLY A 245 -13.23 21.42 -1.11
CA GLY A 245 -12.45 20.50 -0.31
C GLY A 245 -11.06 20.18 -0.88
N ILE A 246 -10.34 19.33 -0.15
CA ILE A 246 -9.00 18.88 -0.55
C ILE A 246 -9.15 17.75 -1.57
N LYS A 247 -8.43 17.84 -2.68
CA LYS A 247 -8.41 16.83 -3.74
C LYS A 247 -6.99 16.31 -3.94
N VAL A 248 -6.86 15.00 -4.09
CA VAL A 248 -5.60 14.32 -4.41
C VAL A 248 -5.82 13.58 -5.71
N LEU A 249 -5.01 13.91 -6.72
CA LEU A 249 -5.05 13.29 -8.03
C LEU A 249 -3.74 12.57 -8.29
N LEU A 250 -3.83 11.28 -8.63
CA LEU A 250 -2.70 10.52 -9.14
C LEU A 250 -2.66 10.61 -10.66
N LEU A 251 -1.63 11.23 -11.20
CA LEU A 251 -1.28 11.16 -12.62
C LEU A 251 -0.39 9.93 -12.81
N THR A 252 -0.80 8.99 -13.67
CA THR A 252 -0.08 7.73 -13.84
C THR A 252 -0.33 7.14 -15.22
N HIS A 253 0.56 6.26 -15.67
CA HIS A 253 0.37 5.47 -16.87
C HIS A 253 -0.43 4.18 -16.60
N LEU A 254 -0.70 3.86 -15.33
CA LEU A 254 -1.49 2.70 -14.94
C LEU A 254 -2.95 2.83 -15.39
N LEU A 255 -3.58 1.69 -15.72
CA LEU A 255 -4.99 1.61 -16.10
C LEU A 255 -5.94 1.50 -14.89
N HIS A 256 -5.41 1.07 -13.75
CA HIS A 256 -6.17 0.83 -12.53
C HIS A 256 -5.51 1.49 -11.33
N PRO A 257 -6.31 1.96 -10.35
CA PRO A 257 -5.78 2.55 -9.12
C PRO A 257 -4.89 1.55 -8.37
N PRO A 258 -3.69 1.97 -7.95
CA PRO A 258 -2.87 1.16 -7.05
C PRO A 258 -3.53 1.06 -5.68
N LEU A 259 -3.26 -0.04 -4.97
CA LEU A 259 -3.93 -0.36 -3.71
C LEU A 259 -3.73 0.72 -2.63
N PHE A 260 -2.56 1.38 -2.59
CA PHE A 260 -2.30 2.45 -1.63
C PHE A 260 -3.25 3.64 -1.82
N LEU A 261 -3.56 4.02 -3.06
CA LEU A 261 -4.43 5.15 -3.36
C LEU A 261 -5.86 4.83 -2.93
N ALA A 262 -6.31 3.61 -3.23
CA ALA A 262 -7.61 3.11 -2.82
C ALA A 262 -7.76 3.04 -1.29
N ALA A 263 -6.76 2.51 -0.59
CA ALA A 263 -6.77 2.46 0.88
C ALA A 263 -6.78 3.86 1.53
N LEU A 264 -5.99 4.80 1.01
CA LEU A 264 -5.99 6.19 1.47
C LEU A 264 -7.35 6.87 1.28
N SER A 265 -8.04 6.60 0.17
CA SER A 265 -9.36 7.16 -0.11
C SER A 265 -10.41 6.81 0.95
N ILE A 266 -10.27 5.65 1.59
CA ILE A 266 -11.18 5.20 2.64
C ILE A 266 -10.83 5.86 3.96
N LYS A 267 -9.54 5.89 4.33
CA LYS A 267 -9.06 6.54 5.56
C LYS A 267 -9.47 8.01 5.64
N PHE A 268 -9.48 8.70 4.51
CA PHE A 268 -9.83 10.11 4.42
C PHE A 268 -11.21 10.35 3.77
N SER A 269 -12.09 9.34 3.81
CA SER A 269 -13.44 9.43 3.24
C SER A 269 -14.19 10.67 3.72
N GLY A 270 -14.81 11.38 2.77
CA GLY A 270 -15.57 12.61 3.01
C GLY A 270 -14.75 13.84 3.41
N ARG A 271 -13.42 13.71 3.58
CA ARG A 271 -12.51 14.83 3.87
C ARG A 271 -11.65 15.20 2.67
N ILE A 272 -11.21 14.17 1.93
CA ILE A 272 -10.35 14.31 0.76
C ILE A 272 -10.97 13.51 -0.38
N LYS A 273 -11.07 14.11 -1.57
CA LYS A 273 -11.46 13.40 -2.79
C LYS A 273 -10.20 12.82 -3.45
N PHE A 274 -10.22 11.54 -3.75
CA PHE A 274 -9.12 10.86 -4.43
C PHE A 274 -9.51 10.52 -5.85
N GLY A 275 -8.64 10.86 -6.78
CA GLY A 275 -8.83 10.60 -8.19
C GLY A 275 -7.57 10.08 -8.84
N MET A 276 -7.75 9.52 -10.02
CA MET A 276 -6.69 9.02 -10.87
C MET A 276 -7.00 9.42 -12.31
N LEU A 277 -5.99 9.96 -12.99
CA LEU A 277 -6.02 10.21 -14.43
C LEU A 277 -4.92 9.37 -15.07
N THR A 278 -5.30 8.54 -16.04
CA THR A 278 -4.35 7.82 -16.87
C THR A 278 -3.83 8.77 -17.94
N VAL A 279 -2.55 9.11 -17.88
CA VAL A 279 -1.92 10.04 -18.81
C VAL A 279 -1.28 9.23 -19.94
N LYS A 280 -1.43 9.68 -21.18
CA LYS A 280 -0.63 9.16 -22.31
C LYS A 280 0.62 10.01 -22.49
N ASN A 281 1.71 9.42 -22.99
CA ASN A 281 3.01 10.09 -23.19
C ASN A 281 2.93 11.46 -23.89
N GLU A 282 1.97 11.66 -24.81
CA GLU A 282 1.77 12.93 -25.53
C GLU A 282 1.08 14.02 -24.67
N GLU A 283 0.19 13.62 -23.75
CA GLU A 283 -0.56 14.52 -22.87
C GLU A 283 0.25 14.97 -21.64
N GLU A 284 1.22 14.16 -21.22
CA GLU A 284 2.13 14.47 -20.11
C GLU A 284 2.93 15.76 -20.35
N ALA A 285 3.38 15.95 -21.60
CA ALA A 285 4.12 17.15 -22.01
C ALA A 285 3.25 18.42 -22.00
N GLU A 286 1.93 18.30 -22.19
CA GLU A 286 1.01 19.45 -22.08
C GLU A 286 0.67 19.78 -20.62
N LEU A 287 0.51 18.77 -19.77
CA LEU A 287 0.22 18.93 -18.34
C LEU A 287 1.40 19.54 -17.58
N LEU A 288 2.64 19.13 -17.89
CA LEU A 288 3.85 19.64 -17.25
C LEU A 288 4.21 21.08 -17.67
N LYS A 289 3.77 21.54 -18.85
CA LYS A 289 3.99 22.93 -19.32
C LYS A 289 3.17 23.99 -18.59
N LYS A 290 2.13 23.58 -17.84
CA LYS A 290 1.19 24.50 -17.16
C LYS A 290 1.38 24.58 -15.65
N ARG A 291 2.45 24.00 -15.11
CA ARG A 291 2.79 24.07 -13.69
C ARG A 291 3.66 25.28 -13.37
#